data_AF-A0A920R8B8-F1
#
_entry.id   AF-A0A920R8B8-F1
#
_cell.length_a   1.000
_cell.length_b   1.000
_cell.length_c   1.000
_cell.angle_alpha   90.00
_cell.angle_beta   90.00
_cell.angle_gamma   90.00
#
_symmetry.space_group_name_H-M   'P 1'
#
loop_
_entity.id
_entity.type
_entity.pdbx_description
1 polymer ?
#
loop_
_entity_poly.entity_id
_entity_poly.type
_entity_poly.pdbx_seq_one_letter_code
_entity_poly.pdbx_strand_id
1 'polypeptide(L)'
;MKVIKNLAKFGVVTLLSFFFGSFALHAQSDRDVTAAQVDQWMEELSNWGRWGDDDELGTLNLITADKRISATRLVQPGSLGVFGT
;
A
#
# COMPACT_ATOMS: atom_id res chain seq x y z
N MET A 1 2.44 6.74 -53.67
CA MET A 1 3.09 5.53 -53.10
C MET A 1 3.62 5.69 -51.66
N LYS A 2 4.04 6.89 -51.19
CA LYS A 2 4.50 7.12 -49.80
C LYS A 2 3.42 6.93 -48.72
N VAL A 3 2.18 7.33 -49.00
CA VAL A 3 1.04 7.26 -48.06
C VAL A 3 0.66 5.83 -47.68
N ILE A 4 0.65 4.91 -48.67
CA ILE A 4 0.28 3.50 -48.47
C ILE A 4 1.34 2.75 -47.64
N LYS A 5 2.62 3.07 -47.82
CA LYS A 5 3.73 2.49 -47.03
C LYS A 5 3.70 2.93 -45.57
N ASN A 6 3.22 4.14 -45.29
CA ASN A 6 3.06 4.64 -43.92
C ASN A 6 1.87 3.95 -43.24
N LEU A 7 0.77 3.76 -43.97
CA LEU A 7 -0.43 3.08 -43.48
C LEU A 7 -0.15 1.63 -43.04
N ALA A 8 0.68 0.90 -43.79
CA ALA A 8 1.10 -0.46 -43.42
C ALA A 8 1.99 -0.48 -42.16
N LYS A 9 2.85 0.53 -41.93
CA LYS A 9 3.71 0.64 -40.74
C LYS A 9 2.89 0.95 -39.48
N PHE A 10 1.88 1.80 -39.59
CA PHE A 10 0.95 2.06 -38.48
C PHE A 10 0.13 0.81 -38.11
N GLY A 11 -0.27 0.01 -39.10
CA GLY A 11 -0.96 -1.27 -38.85
C GLY A 11 -0.12 -2.29 -38.07
N VAL A 12 1.17 -2.45 -38.41
CA VAL A 12 2.06 -3.41 -37.74
C VAL A 12 2.41 -2.99 -36.31
N VAL A 13 2.63 -1.69 -36.07
CA VAL A 13 2.89 -1.16 -34.71
C VAL A 13 1.68 -1.35 -33.80
N THR A 14 0.46 -1.15 -34.33
CA THR A 14 -0.78 -1.35 -33.57
C THR A 14 -1.00 -2.82 -33.21
N LEU A 15 -0.66 -3.75 -34.10
CA LEU A 15 -0.79 -5.19 -33.88
C LEU A 15 0.21 -5.71 -32.83
N LEU A 16 1.45 -5.19 -32.84
CA LEU A 16 2.48 -5.53 -31.86
C LEU A 16 2.16 -5.02 -30.44
N SER A 17 1.55 -3.83 -30.32
CA SER A 17 1.08 -3.30 -29.04
C SER A 17 -0.05 -4.13 -28.42
N PHE A 18 -0.89 -4.76 -29.24
CA PHE A 18 -1.95 -5.66 -28.78
C PHE A 18 -1.41 -7.01 -28.28
N PHE A 19 -0.30 -7.50 -28.86
CA PHE A 19 0.28 -8.79 -28.52
C PHE A 19 1.17 -8.75 -27.25
N PHE A 20 1.78 -7.60 -26.96
CA PHE A 20 2.58 -7.39 -25.74
C PHE A 20 1.77 -6.97 -24.50
N GLY A 21 0.52 -6.51 -24.68
CA GLY A 21 -0.32 -6.03 -23.58
C GLY A 21 -0.88 -7.12 -22.64
N SER A 22 -0.77 -8.39 -23.02
CA SER A 22 -1.40 -9.51 -22.29
C SER A 22 -0.58 -10.05 -21.10
N PHE A 23 0.62 -9.52 -20.85
CA PHE A 23 1.48 -9.96 -19.74
C PHE A 23 1.76 -8.78 -18.79
N ALA A 24 0.80 -8.35 -17.97
CA ALA A 24 1.02 -7.78 -16.61
C ALA A 24 -0.21 -7.08 -16.00
N LEU A 25 -1.42 -7.66 -16.08
CA LEU A 25 -2.52 -7.23 -15.20
C LEU A 25 -3.01 -8.43 -14.39
N HIS A 26 -2.25 -8.79 -13.35
CA HIS A 26 -2.84 -9.47 -12.21
C HIS A 26 -3.62 -8.41 -11.44
N ALA A 27 -4.88 -8.19 -11.84
CA ALA A 27 -5.82 -7.48 -10.98
C ALA A 27 -5.87 -8.22 -9.65
N GLN A 28 -5.79 -7.50 -8.52
CA GLN A 28 -6.05 -8.11 -7.22
C GLN A 28 -7.43 -8.79 -7.30
N SER A 29 -7.52 -10.03 -6.81
CA SER A 29 -8.80 -10.71 -6.67
C SER A 29 -9.75 -9.80 -5.91
N ASP A 30 -10.86 -9.43 -6.54
CA ASP A 30 -11.95 -8.73 -5.86
C ASP A 30 -12.51 -9.70 -4.82
N ARG A 31 -12.18 -9.48 -3.55
CA ARG A 31 -12.77 -10.26 -2.47
C ARG A 31 -14.09 -9.60 -2.15
N ASP A 32 -15.18 -10.33 -2.31
CA ASP A 32 -16.51 -9.88 -1.89
C ASP A 32 -16.53 -9.70 -0.37
N VAL A 33 -16.28 -8.48 0.10
CA VAL A 33 -16.44 -8.08 1.50
C VAL A 33 -17.88 -7.70 1.74
N THR A 34 -18.57 -8.43 2.64
CA THR A 34 -19.96 -8.13 3.00
C THR A 34 -20.02 -7.11 4.14
N ALA A 35 -21.15 -6.41 4.27
CA ALA A 35 -21.38 -5.52 5.42
C ALA A 35 -21.23 -6.26 6.76
N ALA A 36 -21.77 -7.48 6.86
CA ALA A 36 -21.65 -8.31 8.06
C ALA A 36 -20.19 -8.67 8.40
N GLN A 37 -19.32 -8.85 7.41
CA GLN A 37 -17.88 -9.07 7.66
C GLN A 37 -17.21 -7.81 8.22
N VAL A 38 -17.59 -6.63 7.71
CA VAL A 38 -17.09 -5.36 8.25
C VAL A 38 -17.55 -5.17 9.70
N ASP A 39 -18.82 -5.41 9.99
CA ASP A 39 -19.37 -5.32 11.34
C ASP A 39 -18.63 -6.27 12.30
N GLN A 40 -18.38 -7.51 11.87
CA GLN A 40 -17.60 -8.47 12.64
C GLN A 40 -16.16 -7.99 12.90
N TRP A 41 -15.47 -7.44 11.90
CA TRP A 41 -14.10 -6.94 12.08
C TRP A 41 -14.03 -5.73 12.99
N MET A 42 -15.06 -4.87 13.00
CA MET A 42 -15.11 -3.73 13.92
C MET A 42 -15.15 -4.19 15.38
N GLU A 43 -15.72 -5.36 15.67
CA GLU A 43 -15.68 -5.97 17.00
C GLU A 43 -14.37 -6.70 17.25
N GLU A 44 -13.94 -7.56 16.33
CA GLU A 44 -12.80 -8.47 16.52
C GLU A 44 -11.43 -7.79 16.48
N LEU A 45 -11.27 -6.76 15.64
CA LEU A 45 -9.98 -6.09 15.39
C LEU A 45 -9.86 -4.75 16.15
N SER A 46 -10.77 -4.53 17.08
CA SER A 46 -10.83 -3.34 17.91
C SER A 46 -9.70 -3.26 18.94
N ASN A 47 -9.16 -2.06 19.17
CA ASN A 47 -8.33 -1.76 20.35
C ASN A 47 -9.11 -1.02 21.46
N TRP A 48 -10.43 -0.79 21.30
CA TRP A 48 -11.24 -0.12 22.32
C TRP A 48 -11.19 -0.85 23.66
N GLY A 49 -11.01 -0.11 24.75
CA GLY A 49 -10.91 -0.65 26.12
C GLY A 49 -9.60 -1.37 26.45
N ARG A 50 -8.70 -1.59 25.48
CA ARG A 50 -7.43 -2.33 25.70
C ARG A 50 -6.56 -1.73 26.81
N TRP A 51 -6.60 -0.41 26.98
CA TRP A 51 -5.82 0.33 27.97
C TRP A 51 -6.69 1.01 29.05
N GLY A 52 -7.98 0.69 29.10
CA GLY A 52 -8.96 1.33 29.97
C GLY A 52 -9.98 2.16 29.18
N ASP A 53 -11.18 2.30 29.73
CA ASP A 53 -12.30 2.99 29.07
C ASP A 53 -12.08 4.51 28.95
N ASP A 54 -11.25 5.06 29.84
CA ASP A 54 -10.88 6.48 29.86
C ASP A 54 -9.55 6.76 29.12
N ASP A 55 -9.00 5.79 28.38
CA ASP A 55 -7.72 5.96 27.65
C ASP A 55 -7.88 6.89 26.43
N GLU A 56 -7.04 7.92 26.36
CA GLU A 56 -6.97 8.87 25.24
C GLU A 56 -5.71 8.67 24.37
N LEU A 57 -4.79 7.77 24.75
CA LEU A 57 -3.49 7.62 24.08
C LEU A 57 -3.50 6.55 22.99
N GLY A 58 -4.32 5.50 23.13
CA GLY A 58 -4.43 4.41 22.18
C GLY A 58 -3.09 3.71 21.94
N THR A 59 -2.73 3.51 20.67
CA THR A 59 -1.50 2.78 20.30
C THR A 59 -0.20 3.45 20.78
N LEU A 60 -0.22 4.73 21.19
CA LEU A 60 0.93 5.38 21.81
C LEU A 60 1.36 4.69 23.12
N ASN A 61 0.45 3.99 23.79
CA ASN A 61 0.75 3.14 24.95
C ASN A 61 1.78 2.04 24.63
N LEU A 62 1.97 1.69 23.35
CA LEU A 62 3.00 0.74 22.93
C LEU A 62 4.42 1.33 22.91
N ILE A 63 4.56 2.67 23.00
CA ILE A 63 5.85 3.37 23.04
C ILE A 63 6.35 3.37 24.50
N THR A 64 6.79 2.20 24.97
CA THR A 64 7.29 2.04 26.33
C THR A 64 8.70 2.60 26.51
N ALA A 65 9.12 2.81 27.76
CA ALA A 65 10.49 3.22 28.08
C ALA A 65 11.53 2.25 27.48
N ASP A 66 11.30 0.95 27.58
CA ASP A 66 12.20 -0.08 27.02
C ASP A 66 12.28 -0.03 25.49
N LYS A 67 11.16 0.22 24.82
CA LYS A 67 11.14 0.41 23.37
C LYS A 67 11.92 1.66 22.98
N ARG A 68 11.77 2.76 23.73
CA ARG A 68 12.56 3.99 23.50
C ARG A 68 14.06 3.74 23.68
N ILE A 69 14.47 3.07 24.76
CA ILE A 69 15.88 2.71 25.00
C ILE A 69 16.40 1.78 23.89
N SER A 70 15.59 0.83 23.43
CA SER A 70 15.96 -0.04 22.31
C SER A 70 16.17 0.74 21.01
N ALA A 71 15.30 1.72 20.74
CA ALA A 71 15.37 2.55 19.54
C ALA A 71 16.62 3.45 19.50
N THR A 72 17.18 3.86 20.64
CA THR A 72 18.40 4.69 20.66
C THR A 72 19.60 3.98 20.03
N ARG A 73 19.61 2.65 20.04
CA ARG A 73 20.65 1.83 19.39
C ARG A 73 20.66 1.93 17.87
N LEU A 74 19.58 2.42 17.27
CA LEU A 74 19.45 2.58 15.82
C LEU A 74 20.00 3.93 15.31
N VAL A 75 20.39 4.85 16.21
CA VAL A 75 20.92 6.16 15.84
C VAL A 75 22.28 6.01 15.15
N GLN A 76 22.42 6.56 13.94
CA GLN A 76 23.68 6.60 13.19
C GLN A 76 24.19 8.03 13.04
N PRO A 77 25.46 8.32 13.40
CA PRO A 77 26.02 9.66 13.30
C PRO A 77 26.08 10.14 11.83
N GLY A 78 25.77 11.42 11.62
CA GLY A 78 25.79 12.04 10.28
C GLY A 78 24.60 11.72 9.39
N SER A 79 23.67 10.86 9.83
CA SER A 79 22.41 10.60 9.12
C SER A 79 21.31 11.51 9.66
N LEU A 80 20.85 12.46 8.83
CA LEU A 80 19.67 13.27 9.10
C LEU A 80 18.63 12.88 8.06
N GLY A 81 17.65 12.07 8.47
CA GLY A 81 16.52 11.75 7.62
C GLY A 81 15.70 13.02 7.40
N VAL A 82 15.55 13.43 6.15
CA VAL A 82 14.62 14.50 5.81
C VAL A 82 13.22 13.90 5.84
N PHE A 83 12.41 14.35 6.80
CA PHE A 83 11.01 13.96 6.92
C PHE A 83 10.15 15.20 6.62
N GLY A 84 9.34 15.13 5.57
CA GLY A 84 8.30 16.13 5.30
C GLY A 84 8.69 17.31 4.39
N THR A 85 9.39 17.06 3.28
CA THR A 85 9.53 18.03 2.17
C THR A 85 8.93 17.49 0.90
#